data_AF-A0A6I4VB39-F1
#
_entry.id   AF-A0A6I4VB39-F1
#
_cell.length_a   1.000
_cell.length_b   1.000
_cell.length_c   1.000
_cell.angle_alpha   90.00
_cell.angle_beta   90.00
_cell.angle_gamma   90.00
#
_symmetry.space_group_name_H-M   'P 1'
#
loop_
_entity.id
_entity.type
_entity.pdbx_description
1 polymer ?
#
loop_
_entity_poly.entity_id
_entity_poly.type
_entity_poly.pdbx_seq_one_letter_code
_entity_poly.pdbx_strand_id
1 'polypeptide(L)'
;MFTDIEQAIVTRLSEGLNTGKGGMVRAVTTYGGELEDIGEILGALPGIWVTFKGVTGCRRVNTMRRRWRVTADFAVFVASRSVRSETAQREGGPVPDETGCNLIAESVRRLR
;
A
#
# COMPACT_ATOMS: atom_id res chain seq x y z
N MET A 1 -2.52 17.76 4.55
CA MET A 1 -3.96 17.46 4.67
C MET A 1 -4.44 16.25 3.83
N PHE A 2 -3.81 15.84 2.73
CA PHE A 2 -3.96 14.47 2.20
C PHE A 2 -2.68 13.66 2.40
N THR A 3 -1.52 14.31 2.26
CA THR A 3 -0.20 13.78 2.60
C THR A 3 -0.15 13.21 4.02
N ASP A 4 -0.75 13.87 5.02
CA ASP A 4 -0.78 13.35 6.39
C ASP A 4 -1.58 12.04 6.51
N ILE A 5 -2.62 11.88 5.69
CA ILE A 5 -3.40 10.64 5.61
C ILE A 5 -2.59 9.56 4.90
N GLU A 6 -1.90 9.89 3.80
CA GLU A 6 -1.00 8.95 3.11
C GLU A 6 0.10 8.46 4.06
N GLN A 7 0.74 9.37 4.79
CA GLN A 7 1.76 9.04 5.77
C GLN A 7 1.20 8.18 6.90
N ALA A 8 0.01 8.48 7.42
CA ALA A 8 -0.63 7.65 8.43
C ALA A 8 -0.94 6.23 7.92
N ILE A 9 -1.38 6.09 6.65
CA ILE A 9 -1.56 4.78 6.01
C ILE A 9 -0.21 4.07 5.88
N VAL A 10 0.83 4.74 5.40
CA VAL A 10 2.18 4.17 5.28
C VAL A 10 2.70 3.69 6.63
N THR A 11 2.60 4.49 7.68
CA THR A 11 3.00 4.11 9.05
C THR A 11 2.24 2.87 9.52
N ARG A 12 0.90 2.88 9.39
CA ARG A 12 0.05 1.78 9.85
C ARG A 12 0.36 0.47 9.12
N LEU A 13 0.59 0.53 7.81
CA LEU A 13 0.97 -0.62 7.00
C LEU A 13 2.38 -1.09 7.33
N SER A 14 3.32 -0.16 7.55
CA SER A 14 4.71 -0.47 7.87
C SER A 14 4.80 -1.30 9.16
N GLU A 15 4.09 -0.86 10.19
CA GLU A 15 3.98 -1.54 11.49
C GLU A 15 3.22 -2.86 11.37
N GLY A 16 2.07 -2.86 10.70
CA GLY A 16 1.18 -4.02 10.61
C GLY A 16 1.75 -5.18 9.79
N LEU A 17 2.62 -4.89 8.83
CA LEU A 17 3.24 -5.89 7.94
C LEU A 17 4.69 -6.20 8.33
N ASN A 18 5.17 -5.64 9.44
CA ASN A 18 6.55 -5.78 9.91
C ASN A 18 7.57 -5.45 8.82
N THR A 19 7.58 -4.22 8.32
CA THR A 19 8.39 -3.84 7.15
C THR A 19 9.89 -3.89 7.45
N GLY A 20 10.65 -4.54 6.56
CA GLY A 20 12.12 -4.64 6.66
C GLY A 20 12.64 -6.04 6.38
N LYS A 21 13.89 -6.30 6.78
CA LYS A 21 14.54 -7.61 6.57
C LYS A 21 13.87 -8.69 7.44
N GLY A 22 13.33 -9.74 6.81
CA GLY A 22 12.55 -10.78 7.50
C GLY A 22 11.08 -10.41 7.76
N GLY A 23 10.65 -9.26 7.23
CA GLY A 23 9.27 -8.79 7.20
C GLY A 23 8.42 -9.41 6.09
N MET A 24 7.11 -9.12 6.11
CA MET A 24 6.22 -9.52 5.01
C MET A 24 6.49 -8.71 3.73
N VAL A 25 6.94 -7.45 3.90
CA VAL A 25 7.32 -6.54 2.82
C VAL A 25 8.63 -5.85 3.17
N ARG A 26 9.42 -5.50 2.16
CA ARG A 26 10.70 -4.79 2.31
C ARG A 26 10.51 -3.28 2.39
N ALA A 27 9.50 -2.74 1.71
CA ALA A 27 9.23 -1.31 1.68
C ALA A 27 7.74 -1.01 1.62
N VAL A 28 7.33 0.06 2.31
CA VAL A 28 6.02 0.71 2.19
C VAL A 28 6.28 2.20 2.04
N THR A 29 5.81 2.80 0.94
CA THR A 29 6.05 4.22 0.67
C THR A 29 4.86 4.87 -0.02
N THR A 30 4.87 6.20 -0.10
CA THR A 30 3.91 6.95 -0.93
C THR A 30 4.33 6.91 -2.39
N TYR A 31 3.38 6.76 -3.29
CA TYR A 31 3.63 6.86 -4.72
C TYR A 31 3.80 8.34 -5.10
N GLY A 32 5.04 8.75 -5.33
CA GLY A 32 5.38 10.12 -5.75
C GLY A 32 5.42 10.32 -7.28
N GLY A 33 5.11 9.29 -8.07
CA GLY A 33 5.44 9.27 -9.50
C GLY A 33 6.88 8.82 -9.81
N GLU A 34 7.75 8.71 -8.80
CA GLU A 34 9.18 8.38 -8.94
C GLU A 34 9.51 6.89 -9.16
N LEU A 35 8.52 6.04 -9.41
CA LEU A 35 8.78 4.66 -9.87
C LEU A 35 9.11 4.62 -11.37
N GLU A 36 10.02 5.50 -11.81
CA GLU A 36 10.51 5.51 -13.20
C GLU A 36 11.69 4.55 -13.39
N ASP A 37 12.46 4.26 -12.32
CA ASP A 37 13.56 3.29 -12.37
C ASP A 37 13.14 1.90 -11.87
N ILE A 38 12.94 0.98 -12.81
CA ILE A 38 12.64 -0.44 -12.58
C ILE A 38 13.65 -1.10 -11.62
N GLY A 39 14.92 -0.70 -11.67
CA GLY A 39 15.97 -1.23 -10.79
C GLY A 39 15.70 -0.94 -9.31
N GLU A 40 15.27 0.29 -8.99
CA GLU A 40 14.89 0.66 -7.63
C GLU A 40 13.64 -0.08 -7.18
N ILE A 41 12.64 -0.23 -8.06
CA ILE A 41 11.43 -1.00 -7.75
C ILE A 41 11.81 -2.43 -7.38
N LEU A 42 12.63 -3.08 -8.22
CA LEU A 42 13.04 -4.48 -8.03
C LEU A 42 13.79 -4.70 -6.71
N GLY A 43 14.59 -3.73 -6.27
CA GLY A 43 15.27 -3.75 -4.97
C GLY A 43 14.32 -3.65 -3.77
N ALA A 44 13.17 -2.99 -3.96
CA ALA A 44 12.16 -2.78 -2.93
C ALA A 44 11.12 -3.91 -2.84
N LEU A 45 11.14 -4.92 -3.74
CA LEU A 45 10.16 -6.01 -3.73
C LEU A 45 10.49 -7.08 -2.66
N PRO A 46 9.47 -7.65 -1.98
CA PRO A 46 8.05 -7.30 -2.06
C PRO A 46 7.75 -5.93 -1.43
N GLY A 47 6.99 -5.08 -2.10
CA GLY A 47 6.80 -3.67 -1.74
C GLY A 47 5.36 -3.17 -1.90
N ILE A 48 5.06 -2.07 -1.21
CA ILE A 48 3.73 -1.42 -1.21
C ILE A 48 3.88 0.07 -1.50
N TRP A 49 2.96 0.58 -2.33
CA TRP A 49 2.85 2.00 -2.64
C TRP A 49 1.45 2.52 -2.39
N VAL A 50 1.36 3.64 -1.66
CA VAL A 50 0.09 4.30 -1.33
C VAL A 50 -0.03 5.59 -2.13
N THR A 51 -1.17 5.81 -2.77
CA THR A 51 -1.42 7.05 -3.52
C THR A 51 -2.81 7.60 -3.28
N PHE A 52 -2.92 8.91 -3.16
CA PHE A 52 -4.19 9.60 -3.22
C PHE A 52 -4.79 9.57 -4.63
N LYS A 53 -5.96 8.97 -4.77
CA LYS A 53 -6.66 8.87 -6.06
C LYS A 53 -7.54 10.08 -6.36
N GLY A 54 -8.11 10.70 -5.32
CA GLY A 54 -8.99 11.86 -5.47
C GLY A 54 -10.14 11.92 -4.48
N VAL A 55 -10.82 13.05 -4.45
CA VAL A 55 -12.07 13.24 -3.70
C VAL A 55 -13.24 12.69 -4.52
N THR A 56 -13.97 11.72 -3.97
CA THR A 56 -15.12 11.08 -4.62
C THR A 56 -16.46 11.66 -4.16
N GLY A 57 -16.47 12.44 -3.08
CA GLY A 57 -17.68 13.12 -2.65
C GLY A 57 -17.43 14.24 -1.65
N CYS A 58 -18.27 15.28 -1.71
CA CYS A 58 -18.28 16.35 -0.73
C CYS A 58 -19.73 16.72 -0.43
N ARG A 59 -20.18 16.48 0.81
CA ARG A 59 -21.56 16.78 1.22
C ARG A 59 -21.62 17.60 2.49
N ARG A 60 -22.62 18.48 2.57
CA ARG A 60 -22.94 19.23 3.78
C ARG A 60 -23.63 18.31 4.78
N VAL A 61 -23.19 18.32 6.03
CA VAL A 61 -23.64 17.37 7.06
C VAL A 61 -24.57 18.01 8.09
N ASN A 62 -24.76 19.34 8.06
CA ASN A 62 -25.56 20.07 9.05
C ASN A 62 -26.46 21.10 8.37
N THR A 63 -27.68 21.24 8.89
CA THR A 63 -28.71 22.24 8.54
C THR A 63 -28.19 23.68 8.55
N MET A 64 -27.27 24.01 9.45
CA MET A 64 -26.59 25.32 9.56
C MET A 64 -25.46 25.52 8.52
N ARG A 65 -25.23 24.57 7.60
CA ARG A 65 -24.27 24.62 6.48
C ARG A 65 -22.78 24.87 6.85
N ARG A 66 -22.40 24.68 8.12
CA ARG A 66 -21.02 24.91 8.61
C ARG A 66 -20.11 23.68 8.63
N ARG A 67 -20.61 22.48 8.32
CA ARG A 67 -19.83 21.24 8.36
C ARG A 67 -19.90 20.49 7.04
N TRP A 68 -18.73 20.10 6.54
CA TRP A 68 -18.57 19.32 5.32
C TRP A 68 -18.01 17.93 5.66
N ARG A 69 -18.50 16.92 4.95
CA ARG A 69 -17.93 15.57 4.92
C ARG A 69 -17.35 15.37 3.52
N VAL A 70 -16.05 15.18 3.48
CA VAL A 70 -15.30 14.85 2.27
C VAL A 70 -15.02 13.35 2.29
N THR A 71 -15.32 12.67 1.20
CA THR A 71 -14.96 11.27 0.95
C THR A 71 -13.85 11.26 -0.09
N ALA A 72 -12.77 10.53 0.20
CA ALA A 72 -11.57 10.46 -0.61
C ALA A 72 -11.17 9.00 -0.78
N ASP A 73 -10.65 8.68 -1.96
CA ASP A 73 -10.13 7.36 -2.28
C ASP A 73 -8.60 7.38 -2.23
N PHE A 74 -8.02 6.34 -1.63
CA PHE A 74 -6.61 6.04 -1.67
C PHE A 74 -6.43 4.67 -2.32
N ALA A 75 -5.46 4.55 -3.22
CA ALA A 75 -5.08 3.28 -3.82
C ALA A 75 -3.81 2.75 -3.15
N VAL A 76 -3.79 1.44 -2.91
CA VAL A 76 -2.64 0.72 -2.36
C VAL A 76 -2.21 -0.31 -3.39
N PHE A 77 -1.05 -0.09 -3.99
CA PHE A 77 -0.43 -1.01 -4.94
C PHE A 77 0.48 -1.96 -4.18
N VAL A 78 0.41 -3.24 -4.54
CA VAL A 78 1.24 -4.30 -3.98
C VAL A 78 1.98 -4.96 -5.12
N ALA A 79 3.29 -5.05 -5.00
CA ALA A 79 4.10 -5.82 -5.94
C ALA A 79 5.02 -6.77 -5.20
N SER A 80 5.22 -7.94 -5.80
CA SER A 80 6.17 -8.96 -5.38
C SER A 80 6.86 -9.49 -6.63
N ARG A 81 8.05 -10.09 -6.47
CA ARG A 81 8.82 -10.71 -7.54
C ARG A 81 9.06 -12.18 -7.19
N SER A 82 8.70 -13.07 -8.09
CA SER A 82 9.23 -14.42 -8.13
C SER A 82 9.96 -14.64 -9.46
N VAL A 83 11.13 -15.29 -9.40
CA VAL A 83 11.88 -15.71 -10.60
C VAL A 83 11.50 -17.12 -11.06
N ARG A 84 10.58 -17.78 -10.35
CA ARG A 84 10.25 -19.21 -10.55
C ARG A 84 8.98 -19.41 -11.35
N SER A 85 7.90 -18.70 -11.01
CA SER A 85 6.62 -18.75 -11.73
C SER A 85 5.70 -17.60 -11.32
N GLU A 86 4.72 -17.30 -12.17
CA GLU A 86 3.67 -16.32 -11.87
C GLU A 86 2.78 -16.78 -10.69
N THR A 87 2.54 -18.09 -10.55
CA THR A 87 1.83 -18.66 -9.40
C THR A 87 2.54 -18.38 -8.08
N ALA A 88 3.87 -18.56 -8.03
CA ALA A 88 4.67 -18.25 -6.85
C ALA A 88 4.69 -16.75 -6.54
N GLN A 89 4.59 -15.88 -7.55
CA GLN A 89 4.44 -14.44 -7.34
C GLN A 89 3.10 -14.08 -6.68
N ARG A 90 2.02 -14.80 -7.00
CA ARG A 90 0.69 -14.56 -6.44
C ARG A 90 0.51 -15.17 -5.05
N GLU A 91 0.89 -16.43 -4.88
CA GLU A 91 0.63 -17.24 -3.68
C GLU A 91 1.78 -17.19 -2.67
N GLY A 92 2.98 -16.86 -3.13
CA GLY A 92 4.20 -16.92 -2.35
C GLY A 92 4.97 -18.20 -2.60
N GLY A 93 6.23 -18.21 -2.19
CA GLY A 93 7.12 -19.35 -2.32
C GLY A 93 7.58 -19.89 -0.97
N PRO A 94 8.46 -20.91 -0.98
CA PRO A 94 8.87 -21.62 0.24
C PRO A 94 9.87 -20.82 1.09
N VAL A 95 10.39 -19.70 0.61
CA VAL A 95 11.34 -18.84 1.32
C VAL A 95 10.61 -17.66 1.98
N PRO A 96 11.03 -17.23 3.18
CA PRO A 96 10.39 -16.13 3.92
C PRO A 96 10.28 -14.83 3.13
N ASP A 97 11.26 -14.57 2.27
CA ASP A 97 11.36 -13.37 1.43
C ASP A 97 10.46 -13.42 0.18
N GLU A 98 9.78 -14.55 -0.07
CA GLU A 98 8.93 -14.77 -1.23
C GLU A 98 7.45 -14.70 -0.82
N THR A 99 7.06 -13.58 -0.20
CA THR A 99 5.66 -13.33 0.14
C THR A 99 4.87 -13.03 -1.13
N GLY A 100 3.79 -13.79 -1.36
CA GLY A 100 2.91 -13.61 -2.52
C GLY A 100 2.05 -12.35 -2.43
N CYS A 101 1.74 -11.75 -3.59
CA CYS A 101 0.89 -10.55 -3.66
C CYS A 101 -0.49 -10.75 -3.01
N ASN A 102 -1.08 -11.95 -3.09
CA ASN A 102 -2.40 -12.23 -2.51
C ASN A 102 -2.37 -12.13 -0.99
N LEU A 103 -1.36 -12.72 -0.35
CA LEU A 103 -1.21 -12.68 1.10
C LEU A 103 -0.96 -11.26 1.61
N ILE A 104 -0.14 -10.48 0.90
CA ILE A 104 0.10 -9.07 1.24
C ILE A 104 -1.20 -8.27 1.10
N ALA A 105 -1.93 -8.43 -0.01
CA ALA A 105 -3.19 -7.73 -0.24
C ALA A 105 -4.29 -8.10 0.78
N GLU A 106 -4.37 -9.37 1.17
CA GLU A 106 -5.28 -9.83 2.22
C GLU A 106 -4.91 -9.25 3.58
N SER A 107 -3.61 -9.24 3.91
CA SER A 107 -3.09 -8.66 5.15
C SER A 107 -3.41 -7.17 5.24
N VAL A 108 -3.16 -6.40 4.17
CA VAL A 108 -3.51 -4.98 4.06
C VAL A 108 -4.99 -4.74 4.35
N ARG A 109 -5.89 -5.58 3.81
CA ARG A 109 -7.35 -5.46 4.03
C ARG A 109 -7.78 -5.75 5.47
N ARG A 110 -7.01 -6.54 6.22
CA ARG A 110 -7.33 -6.95 7.59
C ARG A 110 -6.75 -6.02 8.65
N LEU A 111 -5.77 -5.19 8.30
CA LEU A 111 -5.25 -4.17 9.21
C LEU A 111 -6.33 -3.13 9.50
N ARG A 112 -6.77 -3.09 10.75
CA ARG A 112 -7.69 -2.08 11.30
C ARG A 112 -6.92 -0.97 12.01
#